data_AF-A0A8S1H611-F1
#
_entry.id   AF-A0A8S1H611-F1
#
_cell.length_a   1.000
_cell.length_b   1.000
_cell.length_c   1.000
_cell.angle_alpha   90.00
_cell.angle_beta   90.00
_cell.angle_gamma   90.00
#
_symmetry.space_group_name_H-M   'P 1'
#
loop_
_entity.id
_entity.type
_entity.pdbx_description
1 polymer ?
#
loop_
_entity_poly.entity_id
_entity_poly.type
_entity_poly.pdbx_seq_one_letter_code
_entity_poly.pdbx_strand_id
1 'polypeptide(L)'
;MAPPNPHRPFILHLFKAGVAPVDISERLGVPSRTVYDTISRFKKLSTFLDRCGKGRKATVVTPDRIKAVKERTKRNPLRSIKKMAKDMKISRSSMERIVKDKTSDEAVGYGRTIHQVSHPASGMVFGAVSADSKTPLLFVDQGVKINKEVSISDILEETLLPWTQKHINRRQWAFQQDGAPSHTAKLSQQ
;
A
#
# COMPACT_ATOMS: atom_id res chain seq x y z
N MET A 1 -24.18 -7.09 16.10
CA MET A 1 -25.53 -7.14 15.51
C MET A 1 -26.29 -8.22 16.25
N ALA A 2 -27.56 -8.01 16.59
CA ALA A 2 -28.36 -9.13 17.10
C ALA A 2 -28.48 -10.18 15.98
N PRO A 3 -28.30 -11.47 16.28
CA PRO A 3 -28.46 -12.51 15.28
C PRO A 3 -29.90 -12.50 14.75
N PRO A 4 -30.10 -12.86 13.47
CA PRO A 4 -31.44 -13.01 12.92
C PRO A 4 -32.26 -14.00 13.75
N ASN A 5 -33.56 -13.78 13.87
CA ASN A 5 -34.41 -14.71 14.63
C ASN A 5 -34.33 -16.10 13.97
N PRO A 6 -33.87 -17.15 14.67
CA PRO A 6 -33.64 -18.47 14.08
C PRO A 6 -34.92 -19.12 13.55
N HIS A 7 -36.09 -18.76 14.09
CA HIS A 7 -37.39 -19.31 13.68
C HIS A 7 -38.01 -18.59 12.47
N ARG A 8 -37.53 -17.39 12.10
CA ARG A 8 -38.05 -16.63 10.95
C ARG A 8 -38.10 -17.42 9.64
N PRO A 9 -37.02 -18.10 9.18
CA PRO A 9 -37.07 -18.87 7.94
C PRO A 9 -38.10 -20.00 7.98
N PHE A 10 -38.22 -20.69 9.11
CA PHE A 10 -39.20 -21.78 9.30
C PHE A 10 -40.65 -21.27 9.29
N ILE A 11 -40.92 -20.15 9.95
CA ILE A 11 -42.24 -19.48 9.92
C ILE A 11 -42.65 -19.16 8.47
N LEU A 12 -41.73 -18.58 7.69
CA LEU A 12 -42.03 -18.19 6.31
C LEU A 12 -42.18 -19.39 5.36
N HIS A 13 -41.44 -20.46 5.60
CA HIS A 13 -41.58 -21.71 4.85
C HIS A 13 -42.95 -22.35 5.09
N LEU A 14 -43.37 -22.49 6.35
CA LEU A 14 -44.68 -23.03 6.72
C LEU A 14 -45.84 -22.14 6.22
N PHE A 15 -45.67 -20.82 6.28
CA PHE A 15 -46.65 -19.88 5.73
C PHE A 15 -46.78 -20.03 4.20
N LYS A 16 -45.68 -20.21 3.46
CA LYS A 16 -45.72 -20.49 2.02
C LYS A 16 -46.36 -21.85 1.69
N ALA A 17 -46.22 -22.83 2.57
CA ALA A 17 -46.89 -24.12 2.47
C ALA A 17 -48.39 -24.05 2.83
N GLY A 18 -48.93 -22.87 3.15
CA GLY A 18 -50.35 -22.66 3.43
C GLY A 18 -50.79 -22.98 4.86
N VAL A 19 -49.86 -23.22 5.78
CA VAL A 19 -50.17 -23.53 7.19
C VAL A 19 -50.70 -22.27 7.90
N ALA A 20 -51.73 -22.43 8.73
CA ALA A 20 -52.32 -21.30 9.46
C ALA A 20 -51.33 -20.73 10.51
N PRO A 21 -51.30 -19.41 10.75
CA PRO A 21 -50.37 -18.78 11.68
C PRO A 21 -50.44 -19.31 13.13
N VAL A 22 -51.63 -19.73 13.57
CA VAL A 22 -51.83 -20.32 14.90
C VAL A 22 -51.12 -21.67 14.99
N ASP A 23 -51.30 -22.55 14.00
CA ASP A 23 -50.61 -23.84 13.93
C ASP A 23 -49.08 -23.67 13.82
N ILE A 24 -48.61 -22.62 13.15
CA ILE A 24 -47.17 -22.30 13.08
C ILE A 24 -46.64 -21.92 14.47
N SER A 25 -47.41 -21.16 15.24
CA SER A 25 -47.06 -20.75 16.60
C SER A 25 -46.91 -21.97 17.51
N GLU A 26 -47.87 -22.88 17.46
CA GLU A 26 -47.88 -24.11 18.25
C GLU A 26 -46.76 -25.08 17.84
N ARG A 27 -46.61 -25.33 16.53
CA ARG A 27 -45.58 -26.27 16.00
C ARG A 27 -44.15 -25.83 16.28
N LEU A 28 -43.88 -24.53 16.22
CA LEU A 28 -42.53 -23.99 16.43
C LEU A 28 -42.27 -23.55 17.88
N GLY A 29 -43.28 -23.56 18.75
CA GLY A 29 -43.18 -23.04 20.12
C GLY A 29 -42.86 -21.54 20.19
N VAL A 30 -43.22 -20.78 19.15
CA VAL A 30 -42.90 -19.35 19.02
C VAL A 30 -44.14 -18.52 19.36
N PRO A 31 -44.02 -17.39 20.09
CA PRO A 31 -45.17 -16.54 20.40
C PRO A 31 -45.94 -16.11 19.15
N SER A 32 -47.26 -16.20 19.20
CA SER A 32 -48.17 -15.86 18.09
C SER A 32 -47.86 -14.48 17.49
N ARG A 33 -47.58 -13.48 18.35
CA ARG A 33 -47.17 -12.14 17.92
C ARG A 33 -45.96 -12.15 16.97
N THR A 34 -44.95 -12.97 17.25
CA THR A 34 -43.76 -13.11 16.38
C THR A 34 -44.10 -13.73 15.03
N VAL A 35 -45.04 -14.68 14.99
CA VAL A 35 -45.53 -15.28 13.74
C VAL A 35 -46.26 -14.23 12.90
N TYR A 36 -47.25 -13.54 13.49
CA TYR A 36 -48.02 -12.50 12.81
C TYR A 36 -47.16 -11.31 12.36
N ASP A 37 -46.23 -10.84 13.17
CA ASP A 37 -45.28 -9.78 12.80
C ASP A 37 -44.36 -10.22 11.65
N THR A 38 -43.97 -11.50 11.62
CA THR A 38 -43.13 -12.05 10.56
C THR A 38 -43.87 -12.17 9.24
N ILE A 39 -45.11 -12.66 9.25
CA ILE A 39 -45.97 -12.77 8.07
C ILE A 39 -46.34 -11.39 7.53
N SER A 40 -46.73 -10.45 8.40
CA SER A 40 -47.09 -9.08 8.01
C SER A 40 -45.89 -8.36 7.37
N ARG A 41 -44.68 -8.55 7.92
CA ARG A 41 -43.44 -8.04 7.33
C ARG A 41 -43.14 -8.67 5.97
N PHE A 42 -43.32 -9.98 5.83
CA PHE A 42 -43.12 -10.68 4.56
C PHE A 42 -44.09 -10.18 3.49
N LYS A 43 -45.38 -10.01 3.80
CA LYS A 43 -46.37 -9.43 2.87
C LYS A 43 -46.01 -8.02 2.39
N LYS A 44 -45.33 -7.22 3.22
CA LYS A 44 -44.93 -5.84 2.90
C LYS A 44 -43.64 -5.74 2.08
N LEU A 45 -42.67 -6.61 2.33
CA LEU A 45 -41.32 -6.50 1.76
C LEU A 45 -40.98 -7.61 0.76
N SER A 46 -41.79 -8.67 0.67
CA SER A 46 -41.58 -9.85 -0.17
C SER A 46 -40.20 -10.50 -0.02
N THR A 47 -39.56 -10.31 1.13
CA THR A 47 -38.18 -10.76 1.41
C THR A 47 -38.12 -11.64 2.65
N PHE A 48 -37.30 -12.69 2.55
CA PHE A 48 -37.01 -13.62 3.66
C PHE A 48 -35.93 -13.09 4.60
N LEU A 49 -35.11 -12.16 4.12
CA LEU A 49 -34.02 -11.55 4.88
C LEU A 49 -34.56 -10.69 6.02
N ASP A 50 -33.82 -10.62 7.12
CA ASP A 50 -34.09 -9.64 8.16
C ASP A 50 -33.74 -8.23 7.66
N ARG A 51 -34.48 -7.24 8.17
CA ARG A 51 -34.18 -5.84 7.88
C ARG A 51 -32.82 -5.52 8.48
N CYS A 52 -31.86 -5.15 7.64
CA CYS A 52 -30.59 -4.64 8.12
C CYS A 52 -30.86 -3.46 9.06
N GLY A 53 -30.41 -3.56 10.31
CA GLY A 53 -30.69 -2.57 11.34
C GLY A 53 -30.18 -1.20 10.88
N LYS A 54 -30.97 -0.15 11.11
CA LYS A 54 -30.49 1.23 10.95
C LYS A 54 -29.55 1.53 12.11
N GLY A 55 -28.27 1.19 11.94
CA GLY A 55 -27.22 1.57 12.87
C GLY A 55 -27.11 3.09 13.02
N ARG A 56 -26.36 3.53 14.03
CA ARG A 56 -26.08 4.95 14.25
C ARG A 56 -25.41 5.54 13.01
N LYS A 57 -25.97 6.63 12.48
CA LYS A 57 -25.34 7.39 11.41
C LYS A 57 -24.00 7.96 11.90
N ALA A 58 -22.96 7.87 11.09
CA ALA A 58 -21.66 8.43 11.42
C ALA A 58 -21.76 9.95 11.59
N THR A 59 -21.25 10.47 12.72
CA THR A 59 -21.33 11.91 13.04
C THR A 59 -20.11 12.69 12.53
N VAL A 60 -18.91 12.12 12.67
CA VAL A 60 -17.65 12.83 12.34
C VAL A 60 -17.13 12.47 10.95
N VAL A 61 -17.40 11.25 10.49
CA VAL A 61 -16.92 10.71 9.21
C VAL A 61 -18.06 10.80 8.17
N THR A 62 -18.55 12.01 7.94
CA THR A 62 -19.57 12.27 6.91
C THR A 62 -18.91 12.40 5.52
N PRO A 63 -19.63 12.11 4.43
CA PRO A 63 -19.09 12.25 3.07
C PRO A 63 -18.49 13.63 2.79
N ASP A 64 -19.14 14.70 3.26
CA ASP A 64 -18.67 16.08 3.07
C ASP A 64 -17.37 16.34 3.83
N ARG A 65 -17.24 15.81 5.06
CA ARG A 65 -16.00 15.93 5.84
C ARG A 65 -14.86 15.16 5.20
N ILE A 66 -15.12 13.95 4.69
CA ILE A 66 -14.13 13.16 3.95
C ILE A 66 -13.68 13.95 2.71
N LYS A 67 -14.62 14.50 1.94
CA LYS A 67 -14.33 15.32 0.76
C LYS A 67 -13.47 16.53 1.13
N ALA A 68 -13.81 17.24 2.20
CA ALA A 68 -13.02 18.37 2.68
C ALA A 68 -11.60 17.98 3.11
N VAL A 69 -11.41 16.83 3.76
CA VAL A 69 -10.09 16.31 4.13
C VAL A 69 -9.28 15.92 2.88
N LYS A 70 -9.91 15.26 1.89
CA LYS A 70 -9.28 14.93 0.60
C LYS A 70 -8.75 16.18 -0.09
N GLU A 71 -9.59 17.20 -0.25
CA GLU A 71 -9.20 18.45 -0.90
C GLU A 71 -8.07 19.18 -0.15
N ARG A 72 -8.07 19.17 1.18
CA ARG A 72 -6.99 19.77 1.98
C ARG A 72 -5.68 19.02 1.84
N THR A 73 -5.74 17.70 1.80
CA THR A 73 -4.58 16.82 1.62
C THR A 73 -3.99 17.03 0.22
N LYS A 74 -4.84 17.12 -0.81
CA LYS A 74 -4.43 17.41 -2.20
C LYS A 74 -3.73 18.76 -2.34
N ARG A 75 -4.21 19.81 -1.65
CA ARG A 75 -3.61 21.15 -1.72
C ARG A 75 -2.23 21.24 -1.06
N ASN A 76 -2.06 20.58 0.09
CA ASN A 76 -0.77 20.55 0.77
C ASN A 76 -0.63 19.24 1.54
N PRO A 77 0.06 18.26 0.95
CA PRO A 77 0.14 16.93 1.55
C PRO A 77 1.18 16.85 2.68
N LEU A 78 2.07 17.84 2.81
CA LEU A 78 3.02 17.95 3.93
C LEU A 78 2.37 18.57 5.19
N ARG A 79 1.10 18.95 5.11
CA ARG A 79 0.40 19.57 6.25
C ARG A 79 0.19 18.56 7.37
N SER A 80 0.61 18.93 8.57
CA SER A 80 0.40 18.12 9.78
C SER A 80 -1.08 17.82 10.02
N ILE A 81 -1.39 16.54 10.25
CA ILE A 81 -2.71 16.03 10.63
C ILE A 81 -3.27 16.78 11.86
N LYS A 82 -2.42 17.09 12.85
CA LYS A 82 -2.81 17.84 14.06
C LYS A 82 -3.31 19.25 13.74
N LYS A 83 -2.64 19.96 12.83
CA LYS A 83 -3.07 21.29 12.37
C LYS A 83 -4.39 21.18 11.61
N MET A 84 -4.51 20.21 10.70
CA MET A 84 -5.74 19.98 9.93
C MET A 84 -6.95 19.68 10.85
N ALA A 85 -6.74 18.90 11.91
CA ALA A 85 -7.75 18.58 12.91
C ALA A 85 -8.25 19.82 13.66
N LYS A 86 -7.34 20.70 14.09
CA LYS A 86 -7.67 21.96 14.77
C LYS A 86 -8.56 22.85 13.89
N ASP A 87 -8.19 23.01 12.61
CA ASP A 87 -8.92 23.87 11.67
C ASP A 87 -10.31 23.33 11.33
N MET A 88 -10.46 22.01 11.30
CA MET A 88 -11.74 21.34 11.01
C MET A 88 -12.59 21.11 12.26
N LYS A 89 -12.12 21.52 13.44
CA LYS A 89 -12.76 21.30 14.74
C LYS A 89 -13.12 19.82 14.95
N ILE A 90 -12.19 18.93 14.63
CA ILE A 90 -12.31 17.49 14.88
C ILE A 90 -11.16 16.97 15.72
N SER A 91 -11.38 15.85 16.41
CA SER A 91 -10.29 15.22 17.16
C SER A 91 -9.19 14.74 16.22
N ARG A 92 -7.94 14.80 16.69
CA ARG A 92 -6.77 14.28 15.97
C ARG A 92 -7.00 12.84 15.50
N SER A 93 -7.48 11.97 16.39
CA SER A 93 -7.71 10.55 16.10
C SER A 93 -8.76 10.34 14.99
N SER A 94 -9.79 11.18 14.94
CA SER A 94 -10.79 11.12 13.86
C SER A 94 -10.20 11.58 12.53
N MET A 95 -9.37 12.64 12.54
CA MET A 95 -8.65 13.09 11.36
C MET A 95 -7.71 11.99 10.85
N GLU A 96 -6.92 11.37 11.73
CA GLU A 96 -6.01 10.27 11.39
C GLU A 96 -6.77 9.10 10.75
N ARG A 97 -7.92 8.70 11.30
CA ARG A 97 -8.77 7.66 10.70
C ARG A 97 -9.27 8.05 9.31
N ILE A 98 -9.74 9.28 9.12
CA ILE A 98 -10.19 9.74 7.79
C ILE A 98 -9.02 9.68 6.80
N VAL A 99 -7.85 10.20 7.21
CA VAL A 99 -6.64 10.23 6.36
C VAL A 99 -6.19 8.81 5.99
N LYS A 100 -6.18 7.87 6.94
CA LYS A 100 -5.69 6.50 6.74
C LYS A 100 -6.68 5.57 6.04
N ASP A 101 -7.97 5.66 6.38
CA ASP A 101 -8.97 4.68 5.93
C ASP A 101 -9.75 5.13 4.67
N LYS A 102 -9.76 6.44 4.36
CA LYS A 102 -10.62 7.01 3.30
C LYS A 102 -9.88 7.77 2.20
N THR A 103 -8.59 8.00 2.36
CA THR A 103 -7.69 8.71 1.42
C THR A 103 -6.56 7.83 0.89
N SER A 104 -6.55 6.56 1.26
CA SER A 104 -5.45 5.62 1.02
C SER A 104 -5.19 5.27 -0.45
N ASP A 105 -6.07 5.64 -1.38
CA ASP A 105 -5.78 5.55 -2.83
C ASP A 105 -4.79 6.61 -3.32
N GLU A 106 -4.63 7.73 -2.60
CA GLU A 106 -3.71 8.83 -2.99
C GLU A 106 -2.45 8.89 -2.11
N ALA A 107 -2.36 8.05 -1.09
CA ALA A 107 -1.29 8.08 -0.09
C ALA A 107 -0.25 6.95 -0.23
N VAL A 108 0.07 6.55 -1.46
CA VAL A 108 1.15 5.59 -1.74
C VAL A 108 2.55 6.12 -1.33
N GLY A 109 2.69 7.40 -0.96
CA GLY A 109 4.01 7.99 -0.68
C GLY A 109 4.27 8.55 0.72
N TYR A 110 3.32 8.57 1.65
CA TYR A 110 3.53 9.28 2.93
C TYR A 110 4.03 8.36 4.03
N GLY A 111 5.35 8.21 4.09
CA GLY A 111 6.05 8.10 5.35
C GLY A 111 6.08 6.72 6.00
N ARG A 112 6.11 5.63 5.22
CA ARG A 112 6.88 4.47 5.72
C ARG A 112 8.35 4.86 5.61
N THR A 113 8.86 5.49 6.66
CA THR A 113 10.30 5.51 6.90
C THR A 113 10.69 4.05 7.10
N ILE A 114 11.11 3.39 6.02
CA ILE A 114 11.75 2.09 6.12
C ILE A 114 13.04 2.39 6.86
N HIS A 115 13.19 1.79 8.05
CA HIS A 115 14.42 1.91 8.82
C HIS A 115 15.51 1.21 8.01
N GLN A 116 16.27 1.98 7.22
CA GLN A 116 17.44 1.45 6.56
C GLN A 116 18.49 1.17 7.64
N VAL A 117 19.05 -0.03 7.63
CA VAL A 117 20.22 -0.33 8.45
C VAL A 117 21.31 0.66 8.04
N SER A 118 21.96 1.32 8.98
CA SER A 118 22.99 2.33 8.68
C SER A 118 24.20 1.75 7.96
N HIS A 119 24.40 0.43 8.03
CA HIS A 119 25.52 -0.30 7.45
C HIS A 119 25.07 -1.72 7.00
N PRO A 120 24.29 -1.84 5.92
CA PRO A 120 24.00 -3.16 5.37
C PRO A 120 25.29 -3.80 4.84
N ALA A 121 25.35 -5.13 4.81
CA ALA A 121 26.40 -5.80 4.06
C ALA A 121 26.30 -5.38 2.58
N SER A 122 27.39 -4.82 2.04
CA SER A 122 27.47 -4.31 0.67
C SER A 122 28.59 -5.00 -0.09
N GLY A 123 28.30 -5.52 -1.28
CA GLY A 123 29.31 -5.94 -2.26
C GLY A 123 29.52 -4.85 -3.29
N MET A 124 30.75 -4.72 -3.80
CA MET A 124 31.10 -3.75 -4.83
C MET A 124 31.30 -4.47 -6.17
N VAL A 125 30.73 -3.92 -7.24
CA VAL A 125 30.81 -4.49 -8.58
C VAL A 125 31.23 -3.41 -9.56
N PHE A 126 32.19 -3.72 -10.41
CA PHE A 126 32.60 -2.90 -11.53
C PHE A 126 32.06 -3.48 -12.85
N GLY A 127 31.62 -2.60 -13.74
CA GLY A 127 31.25 -2.95 -15.10
C GLY A 127 31.27 -1.73 -16.00
N ALA A 128 31.76 -1.89 -17.22
CA ALA A 128 31.72 -0.87 -18.25
C ALA A 128 30.78 -1.28 -19.38
N VAL A 129 30.11 -0.30 -19.96
CA VAL A 129 29.17 -0.48 -21.07
C VAL A 129 29.56 0.44 -22.22
N SER A 130 29.32 -0.02 -23.44
CA SER A 130 29.47 0.69 -24.70
C SER A 130 28.19 0.49 -25.53
N ALA A 131 28.03 1.25 -26.61
CA ALA A 131 26.88 1.14 -27.51
C ALA A 131 26.69 -0.30 -28.04
N ASP A 132 27.80 -0.99 -28.32
CA ASP A 132 27.80 -2.30 -28.97
C ASP A 132 28.13 -3.46 -28.01
N SER A 133 28.51 -3.21 -26.76
CA SER A 133 29.03 -4.25 -25.85
C SER A 133 29.06 -3.86 -24.37
N LYS A 134 29.25 -4.84 -23.49
CA LYS A 134 29.45 -4.65 -22.04
C LYS A 134 30.57 -5.56 -21.54
N THR A 135 31.35 -5.09 -20.56
CA THR A 135 32.36 -5.93 -19.90
C THR A 135 31.68 -6.97 -19.00
N PRO A 136 32.36 -8.09 -18.71
CA PRO A 136 32.01 -8.92 -17.56
C PRO A 136 31.93 -8.07 -16.29
N LEU A 137 31.03 -8.45 -15.37
CA LEU A 137 30.94 -7.82 -14.05
C LEU A 137 32.10 -8.31 -13.18
N LEU A 138 32.91 -7.38 -12.70
CA LEU A 138 34.04 -7.66 -11.82
C LEU A 138 33.64 -7.39 -10.37
N PHE A 139 33.61 -8.45 -9.57
CA PHE A 139 33.29 -8.36 -8.15
C PHE A 139 34.55 -7.97 -7.38
N VAL A 140 34.44 -6.96 -6.53
CA VAL A 140 35.53 -6.52 -5.65
C VAL A 140 35.30 -7.12 -4.27
N ASP A 141 36.39 -7.61 -3.65
CA ASP A 141 36.33 -8.25 -2.34
C ASP A 141 35.77 -7.34 -1.25
N GLN A 142 35.02 -7.95 -0.34
CA GLN A 142 34.32 -7.25 0.75
C GLN A 142 35.32 -6.57 1.70
N GLY A 143 35.17 -5.26 1.91
CA GLY A 143 36.03 -4.47 2.80
C GLY A 143 37.13 -3.67 2.09
N VAL A 144 37.33 -3.89 0.79
CA VAL A 144 38.20 -3.05 -0.04
C VAL A 144 37.45 -1.76 -0.41
N LYS A 145 37.77 -0.67 0.29
CA LYS A 145 37.33 0.68 -0.12
C LYS A 145 38.25 1.16 -1.23
N ILE A 146 37.69 1.69 -2.32
CA ILE A 146 38.45 2.30 -3.43
C ILE A 146 39.19 3.53 -2.89
N ASN A 147 40.39 3.33 -2.37
CA ASN A 147 41.32 4.37 -2.00
C ASN A 147 42.28 4.63 -3.16
N LYS A 148 42.69 5.89 -3.31
CA LYS A 148 43.25 6.53 -4.51
C LYS A 148 44.46 5.86 -5.19
N GLU A 149 45.11 4.88 -4.58
CA GLU A 149 46.48 4.53 -4.96
C GLU A 149 46.67 3.09 -5.49
N VAL A 150 45.74 2.14 -5.29
CA VAL A 150 46.00 0.71 -5.62
C VAL A 150 44.78 -0.09 -6.11
N SER A 151 43.82 0.49 -6.83
CA SER A 151 42.75 -0.35 -7.44
C SER A 151 42.08 0.25 -8.67
N ILE A 152 42.13 1.56 -8.87
CA ILE A 152 41.58 2.15 -10.10
C ILE A 152 42.52 1.84 -11.27
N SER A 153 43.84 1.97 -11.09
CA SER A 153 44.81 1.61 -12.11
C SER A 153 44.85 0.10 -12.34
N ASP A 154 44.97 -0.73 -11.30
CA ASP A 154 45.09 -2.19 -11.51
C ASP A 154 43.81 -2.81 -12.12
N ILE A 155 42.60 -2.41 -11.68
CA ILE A 155 41.35 -2.95 -12.25
C ILE A 155 41.11 -2.41 -13.67
N LEU A 156 41.30 -1.11 -13.91
CA LEU A 156 41.05 -0.52 -15.22
C LEU A 156 42.13 -0.91 -16.24
N GLU A 157 43.40 -0.89 -15.86
CA GLU A 157 44.51 -1.19 -16.76
C GLU A 157 44.65 -2.69 -17.03
N GLU A 158 44.42 -3.58 -16.05
CA GLU A 158 44.53 -5.03 -16.30
C GLU A 158 43.25 -5.63 -16.88
N THR A 159 42.07 -5.06 -16.59
CA THR A 159 40.80 -5.65 -17.03
C THR A 159 40.16 -4.88 -18.18
N LEU A 160 40.06 -3.56 -18.08
CA LEU A 160 39.34 -2.74 -19.04
C LEU A 160 40.18 -2.49 -20.30
N LEU A 161 41.48 -2.16 -20.19
CA LEU A 161 42.33 -1.89 -21.35
C LEU A 161 42.49 -3.10 -22.29
N PRO A 162 42.79 -4.33 -21.83
CA PRO A 162 42.90 -5.48 -22.73
C PRO A 162 41.56 -5.82 -23.35
N TRP A 163 40.46 -5.64 -22.61
CA TRP A 163 39.11 -5.86 -23.12
C TRP A 163 38.74 -4.82 -24.19
N THR A 164 39.00 -3.53 -23.98
CA THR A 164 38.73 -2.50 -24.98
C THR A 164 39.61 -2.66 -26.20
N GLN A 165 40.89 -2.98 -26.04
CA GLN A 165 41.79 -3.27 -27.16
C GLN A 165 41.29 -4.45 -28.01
N LYS A 166 40.79 -5.50 -27.37
CA LYS A 166 40.23 -6.69 -28.04
C LYS A 166 38.88 -6.42 -28.72
N HIS A 167 37.98 -5.68 -28.08
CA HIS A 167 36.57 -5.57 -28.49
C HIS A 167 36.23 -4.30 -29.26
N ILE A 168 36.98 -3.21 -29.07
CA ILE A 168 36.73 -1.90 -29.72
C ILE A 168 37.55 -1.73 -31.01
N ASN A 169 38.38 -2.72 -31.37
CA ASN A 169 38.99 -2.93 -32.70
C ASN A 169 39.50 -1.64 -33.39
N ARG A 170 40.36 -0.89 -32.68
CA ARG A 170 40.99 0.37 -33.14
C ARG A 170 40.03 1.55 -33.42
N ARG A 171 38.75 1.46 -33.05
CA ARG A 171 37.87 2.65 -33.05
C ARG A 171 38.31 3.60 -31.94
N GLN A 172 38.19 4.90 -32.19
CA GLN A 172 38.40 5.88 -31.13
C GLN A 172 37.30 5.72 -30.07
N TRP A 173 37.71 5.71 -28.81
CA TRP A 173 36.80 5.65 -27.68
C TRP A 173 37.20 6.70 -26.64
N ALA A 174 36.22 7.15 -25.86
CA ALA A 174 36.42 7.99 -24.69
C ALA A 174 35.84 7.25 -23.49
N PHE A 175 36.56 7.27 -22.37
CA PHE A 175 36.09 6.67 -21.13
C PHE A 175 35.48 7.73 -20.24
N GLN A 176 34.21 7.55 -19.90
CA GLN A 176 33.45 8.47 -19.06
C GLN A 176 33.17 7.77 -17.72
N GLN A 177 33.64 8.38 -16.63
CA GLN A 177 33.35 7.96 -15.25
C GLN A 177 32.57 9.04 -14.51
N ASP A 178 32.01 8.68 -13.35
CA ASP A 178 31.37 9.64 -12.46
C ASP A 178 32.41 10.53 -11.75
N GLY A 179 31.97 11.68 -11.25
CA GLY A 179 32.84 12.67 -10.61
C GLY A 179 33.21 12.33 -9.16
N ALA A 180 33.30 11.05 -8.79
CA ALA A 180 33.59 10.69 -7.40
C ALA A 180 35.02 11.14 -7.01
N PRO A 181 35.28 11.50 -5.74
CA PRO A 181 36.58 12.01 -5.29
C PRO A 181 37.76 11.05 -5.54
N SER A 182 37.49 9.74 -5.64
CA SER A 182 38.44 8.69 -5.99
C SER A 182 38.84 8.71 -7.47
N HIS A 183 37.91 9.07 -8.38
CA HIS A 183 38.10 9.07 -9.83
C HIS A 183 38.58 10.42 -10.38
N THR A 184 38.46 11.49 -9.58
CA THR A 184 38.92 12.86 -9.93
C THR A 184 40.33 13.15 -9.37
N ALA A 185 41.07 12.13 -8.93
CA ALA A 185 42.45 12.29 -8.49
C ALA A 185 43.36 12.58 -9.69
N LYS A 186 44.38 13.44 -9.55
CA LYS A 186 45.35 13.72 -10.64
C LYS A 186 46.06 12.47 -11.18
N LEU A 187 46.12 11.40 -10.38
CA LEU A 187 46.71 10.11 -10.75
C LEU A 187 45.84 9.27 -11.69
N SER A 188 44.53 9.51 -11.76
CA SER A 188 43.58 8.73 -12.56
C SER A 188 43.15 9.41 -13.86
N GLN A 189 43.78 10.53 -14.23
CA GLN A 189 43.48 11.34 -15.42
C GLN A 189 44.60 11.33 -16.48
N GLN A 190 45.50 10.35 -16.43
CA GLN A 190 46.53 10.12 -17.46
C GLN A 190 46.06 9.09 -18.49
#